data_AF-A0AA89B8T9-F1
#
_entry.id   AF-A0AA89B8T9-F1
#
_cell.length_a   1.000
_cell.length_b   1.000
_cell.length_c   1.000
_cell.angle_alpha   90.00
_cell.angle_beta   90.00
_cell.angle_gamma   90.00
#
_symmetry.space_group_name_H-M   'P 1'
#
loop_
_entity.id
_entity.type
_entity.pdbx_description
1 polymer ?
#
loop_
_entity_poly.entity_id
_entity_poly.type
_entity_poly.pdbx_seq_one_letter_code
_entity_poly.pdbx_strand_id
1 'polypeptide(L)'
;MENGGGDGRWSLKGKTALVTGGTRGIGYALVEELAAFGATVHTCSRNQKELDERLEEWKGRGFSVTGSICDLLSRAQREKLMETVASVNNAGTALFKEATEFTAEDCSMIMGTNFDASYHLCQLAHPLLKASGNGSIVFNSSIAGVIALPALSIYSASKGAMNQLTRNLACEWAKDNIRVNSVAPWTIRTSLVEAVLVNPVHGEVLGRLMSRTPICRPGEPEPNEVSSLVAFLCLPAASYITGQVICVDGGYTINGSVCDLLSRAQREKLMETVASVFNGKLYILVNNAAAAIAKEATEFTAEDCHTVMGTNFEASYHLCQLGYPFLKASGNGSIVFISSVAGLIAIPTSSMYAASKGRHAFAEQQQLVKMKSSNFPSMLRTGAINQVTKNLACEWTKDNIRANTVAPWIIKTSKPESATSKERFDGWMSQTPLSRPGKPNEVSSLVAFLCFPAASYITGQLICVDGGFSKLHQWPEDVQSVKAPRNLYSQNI
;
A
#
# COMPACT_ATOMS: atom_id res chain seq x y z
N MET A 1 -7.45 -29.02 -36.60
CA MET A 1 -7.45 -27.66 -36.01
C MET A 1 -7.22 -27.83 -34.52
N GLU A 2 -6.22 -27.15 -33.99
CA GLU A 2 -5.60 -27.39 -32.68
C GLU A 2 -6.53 -27.14 -31.48
N ASN A 3 -6.35 -27.97 -30.45
CA ASN A 3 -6.93 -27.84 -29.11
C ASN A 3 -6.45 -26.55 -28.42
N GLY A 4 -7.28 -25.51 -28.42
CA GLY A 4 -7.17 -24.38 -27.49
C GLY A 4 -7.76 -24.74 -26.13
N GLY A 5 -7.08 -25.61 -25.38
CA GLY A 5 -7.46 -25.96 -24.01
C GLY A 5 -7.32 -24.76 -23.09
N GLY A 6 -8.43 -24.05 -22.84
CA GLY A 6 -8.49 -22.99 -21.84
C GLY A 6 -8.07 -23.54 -20.47
N ASP A 7 -7.11 -22.88 -19.84
CA ASP A 7 -6.58 -23.20 -18.52
C ASP A 7 -7.72 -23.28 -17.48
N GLY A 8 -8.10 -24.51 -17.09
CA GLY A 8 -9.21 -24.78 -16.16
C GLY A 8 -9.03 -24.16 -14.76
N ARG A 9 -7.88 -23.52 -14.49
CA ARG A 9 -7.61 -22.79 -13.26
C ARG A 9 -8.50 -21.56 -13.05
N TRP A 10 -9.05 -20.98 -14.12
CA TRP A 10 -9.88 -19.77 -14.06
C TRP A 10 -11.37 -20.03 -14.34
N SER A 11 -11.85 -21.24 -14.07
CA SER A 11 -13.26 -21.61 -14.23
C SER A 11 -13.83 -22.33 -13.01
N LEU A 12 -15.12 -22.12 -12.76
CA LEU A 12 -15.94 -22.85 -11.80
C LEU A 12 -16.93 -23.81 -12.48
N LYS A 13 -16.76 -24.11 -13.77
CA LYS A 13 -17.61 -25.10 -14.46
C LYS A 13 -17.62 -26.44 -13.73
N GLY A 14 -18.81 -26.96 -13.47
CA GLY A 14 -19.01 -28.20 -12.70
C GLY A 14 -18.77 -28.06 -11.21
N LYS A 15 -18.63 -26.83 -10.68
CA LYS A 15 -18.57 -26.55 -9.25
C LYS A 15 -19.92 -26.02 -8.75
N THR A 16 -20.20 -26.28 -7.48
CA THR A 16 -21.40 -25.82 -6.78
C THR A 16 -21.02 -24.88 -5.64
N ALA A 17 -21.82 -23.84 -5.39
CA ALA A 17 -21.60 -22.87 -4.31
C ALA A 17 -22.91 -22.50 -3.60
N LEU A 18 -22.90 -22.36 -2.27
CA LEU A 18 -23.96 -21.64 -1.54
C LEU A 18 -23.50 -20.22 -1.27
N VAL A 19 -24.36 -19.24 -1.50
CA VAL A 19 -24.19 -17.87 -1.02
C VAL A 19 -25.35 -17.55 -0.08
N THR A 20 -25.09 -17.46 1.21
CA THR A 20 -26.12 -17.02 2.16
C THR A 20 -26.30 -15.50 2.06
N GLY A 21 -27.54 -15.02 2.18
CA GLY A 21 -27.86 -13.60 2.05
C GLY A 21 -27.64 -13.05 0.64
N GLY A 22 -27.77 -13.88 -0.40
CA GLY A 22 -27.35 -13.54 -1.76
C GLY A 22 -28.32 -12.64 -2.55
N THR A 23 -29.37 -12.08 -1.96
CA THR A 23 -30.37 -11.29 -2.71
C THR A 23 -30.07 -9.79 -2.79
N ARG A 24 -29.13 -9.26 -1.99
CA ARG A 24 -28.75 -7.83 -1.99
C ARG A 24 -27.24 -7.62 -1.83
N GLY A 25 -26.79 -6.42 -2.17
CA GLY A 25 -25.45 -5.91 -1.87
C GLY A 25 -24.34 -6.85 -2.32
N ILE A 26 -23.37 -7.12 -1.45
CA ILE A 26 -22.23 -8.00 -1.74
C ILE A 26 -22.71 -9.42 -2.07
N GLY A 27 -23.74 -9.93 -1.38
CA GLY A 27 -24.26 -11.29 -1.62
C GLY A 27 -24.82 -11.46 -3.04
N TYR A 28 -25.53 -10.45 -3.53
CA TYR A 28 -26.05 -10.41 -4.90
C TYR A 28 -24.91 -10.44 -5.93
N ALA A 29 -23.93 -9.55 -5.77
CA ALA A 29 -22.74 -9.48 -6.62
C ALA A 29 -21.95 -10.81 -6.61
N LEU A 30 -21.90 -11.51 -5.46
CA LEU A 30 -21.26 -12.81 -5.34
C LEU A 30 -21.98 -13.92 -6.12
N VAL A 31 -23.31 -13.95 -6.09
CA VAL A 31 -24.09 -14.92 -6.86
C VAL A 31 -23.79 -14.76 -8.35
N GLU A 32 -23.81 -13.52 -8.84
CA GLU A 32 -23.52 -13.23 -10.25
C GLU A 32 -22.10 -13.58 -10.64
N GLU A 33 -21.11 -13.15 -9.86
CA GLU A 33 -19.70 -13.38 -10.18
C GLU A 33 -19.38 -14.89 -10.22
N LEU A 34 -19.85 -15.66 -9.24
CA LEU A 34 -19.65 -17.12 -9.22
C LEU A 34 -20.36 -17.81 -10.37
N ALA A 35 -21.59 -17.39 -10.71
CA ALA A 35 -22.34 -17.95 -11.84
C ALA A 35 -21.67 -17.59 -13.19
N ALA A 36 -21.11 -16.39 -13.31
CA ALA A 36 -20.36 -15.95 -14.49
C ALA A 36 -19.09 -16.78 -14.74
N PHE A 37 -18.42 -17.25 -13.68
CA PHE A 37 -17.31 -18.22 -13.79
C PHE A 37 -17.77 -19.67 -14.06
N GLY A 38 -19.09 -19.91 -14.12
CA GLY A 38 -19.70 -21.19 -14.49
C GLY A 38 -20.11 -22.09 -13.33
N ALA A 39 -20.17 -21.57 -12.09
CA ALA A 39 -20.68 -22.33 -10.95
C ALA A 39 -22.21 -22.49 -11.01
N THR A 40 -22.72 -23.61 -10.50
CA THR A 40 -24.13 -23.71 -10.07
C THR A 40 -24.25 -23.15 -8.66
N VAL A 41 -25.05 -22.11 -8.49
CA VAL A 41 -25.17 -21.38 -7.23
C VAL A 41 -26.50 -21.71 -6.55
N HIS A 42 -26.48 -22.00 -5.25
CA HIS A 42 -27.65 -21.93 -4.39
C HIS A 42 -27.54 -20.68 -3.52
N THR A 43 -28.64 -19.99 -3.27
CA THR A 43 -28.67 -18.83 -2.37
C THR A 43 -29.80 -18.94 -1.36
N CYS A 44 -29.67 -18.25 -0.24
CA CYS A 44 -30.76 -18.17 0.73
C CYS A 44 -31.02 -16.73 1.19
N SER A 45 -32.27 -16.44 1.50
CA SER A 45 -32.70 -15.17 2.08
C SER A 45 -33.85 -15.40 3.06
N ARG A 46 -34.27 -14.35 3.77
CA ARG A 46 -35.46 -14.38 4.64
C ARG A 46 -36.74 -13.95 3.91
N ASN A 47 -36.62 -13.40 2.70
CA ASN A 47 -37.72 -12.78 1.97
C ASN A 47 -38.00 -13.54 0.67
N GLN A 48 -39.12 -14.26 0.65
CA GLN A 48 -39.54 -15.09 -0.48
C GLN A 48 -39.74 -14.28 -1.74
N LYS A 49 -40.48 -13.17 -1.66
CA LYS A 49 -40.78 -12.34 -2.82
C LYS A 49 -39.50 -11.84 -3.50
N GLU A 50 -38.58 -11.32 -2.71
CA GLU A 50 -37.30 -10.83 -3.22
C GLU A 50 -36.43 -11.95 -3.79
N LEU A 51 -36.41 -13.12 -3.13
CA LEU A 51 -35.70 -14.28 -3.64
C LEU A 51 -36.23 -14.71 -5.01
N ASP A 52 -37.55 -14.80 -5.17
CA ASP A 52 -38.19 -15.20 -6.42
C ASP A 52 -37.89 -14.22 -7.56
N GLU A 53 -37.94 -12.90 -7.27
CA GLU A 53 -37.58 -11.85 -8.23
C GLU A 53 -36.13 -12.00 -8.71
N ARG A 54 -35.18 -12.26 -7.80
CA ARG A 54 -33.77 -12.45 -8.17
C ARG A 54 -33.53 -13.74 -8.94
N LEU A 55 -34.22 -14.83 -8.59
CA LEU A 55 -34.11 -16.10 -9.30
C LEU A 55 -34.57 -15.98 -10.76
N GLU A 56 -35.68 -15.27 -11.01
CA GLU A 56 -36.14 -15.07 -12.38
C GLU A 56 -35.19 -14.15 -13.17
N GLU A 57 -34.61 -13.13 -12.53
CA GLU A 57 -33.57 -12.29 -13.12
C GLU A 57 -32.33 -13.09 -13.54
N TRP A 58 -31.76 -13.89 -12.64
CA TRP A 58 -30.57 -14.69 -12.95
C TRP A 58 -30.84 -15.77 -14.00
N LYS A 59 -32.03 -16.37 -13.97
CA LYS A 59 -32.49 -17.30 -15.01
C LYS A 59 -32.59 -16.62 -16.37
N GLY A 60 -33.12 -15.39 -16.43
CA GLY A 60 -33.16 -14.58 -17.65
C GLY A 60 -31.78 -14.27 -18.23
N ARG A 61 -30.75 -14.22 -17.37
CA ARG A 61 -29.34 -14.05 -17.74
C ARG A 61 -28.61 -15.36 -18.08
N GLY A 62 -29.30 -16.51 -18.00
CA GLY A 62 -28.73 -17.82 -18.28
C GLY A 62 -27.88 -18.40 -17.14
N PHE A 63 -27.97 -17.86 -15.93
CA PHE A 63 -27.26 -18.39 -14.77
C PHE A 63 -27.99 -19.58 -14.14
N SER A 64 -27.22 -20.56 -13.66
CA SER A 64 -27.74 -21.72 -12.93
C SER A 64 -27.81 -21.38 -11.43
N VAL A 65 -28.90 -20.71 -11.03
CA VAL A 65 -29.12 -20.29 -9.64
C VAL A 65 -30.40 -20.91 -9.09
N THR A 66 -30.33 -21.46 -7.88
CA THR A 66 -31.47 -21.93 -7.09
C THR A 66 -31.49 -21.22 -5.74
N GLY A 67 -32.59 -21.26 -5.00
CA GLY A 67 -32.58 -20.72 -3.65
C GLY A 67 -33.70 -21.22 -2.75
N SER A 68 -33.52 -20.96 -1.46
CA SER A 68 -34.46 -21.36 -0.41
C SER A 68 -34.57 -20.30 0.69
N ILE A 69 -35.66 -20.34 1.44
CA ILE A 69 -35.81 -19.48 2.62
C ILE A 69 -35.02 -20.04 3.78
N CYS A 70 -34.18 -19.19 4.36
CA CYS A 70 -33.42 -19.52 5.55
C CYS A 70 -33.18 -18.25 6.38
N ASP A 71 -33.70 -18.27 7.61
CA ASP A 71 -33.24 -17.38 8.67
C ASP A 71 -32.02 -17.99 9.35
N LEU A 72 -30.88 -17.33 9.14
CA LEU A 72 -29.60 -17.77 9.70
C LEU A 72 -29.56 -17.77 11.23
N LEU A 73 -30.50 -17.13 11.94
CA LEU A 73 -30.62 -17.29 13.40
C LEU A 73 -31.22 -18.64 13.80
N SER A 74 -32.05 -19.25 12.94
CA SER A 74 -32.70 -20.52 13.21
C SER A 74 -31.81 -21.71 12.85
N ARG A 75 -31.35 -22.43 13.88
CA ARG A 75 -30.52 -23.63 13.70
C ARG A 75 -31.18 -24.69 12.82
N ALA A 76 -32.47 -24.97 13.04
CA ALA A 76 -33.23 -25.94 12.26
C ALA A 76 -33.34 -25.53 10.78
N GLN A 77 -33.46 -24.23 10.48
CA GLN A 77 -33.47 -23.77 9.09
C GLN A 77 -32.09 -23.87 8.45
N ARG A 78 -30.99 -23.71 9.21
CA ARG A 78 -29.62 -23.96 8.71
C ARG A 78 -29.42 -25.45 8.39
N GLU A 79 -29.91 -26.35 9.22
CA GLU A 79 -29.84 -27.81 8.99
C GLU A 79 -30.60 -28.18 7.71
N LYS A 80 -31.84 -27.71 7.58
CA LYS A 80 -32.66 -27.92 6.37
C LYS A 80 -32.02 -27.33 5.10
N LEU A 81 -31.39 -26.16 5.19
CA LEU A 81 -30.67 -25.56 4.08
C LEU A 81 -29.53 -26.47 3.59
N MET A 82 -28.80 -27.11 4.50
CA MET A 82 -27.65 -27.94 4.17
C MET A 82 -28.03 -29.30 3.58
N GLU A 83 -29.28 -29.75 3.74
CA GLU A 83 -29.81 -30.91 3.00
C GLU A 83 -29.86 -30.66 1.48
N THR A 84 -29.87 -29.39 1.07
CA THR A 84 -30.05 -28.99 -0.34
C THR A 84 -28.77 -28.53 -1.06
N VAL A 85 -27.61 -28.44 -0.39
CA VAL A 85 -26.42 -27.74 -0.95
C VAL A 85 -25.08 -28.39 -0.56
N ALA A 86 -24.01 -28.11 -1.33
CA ALA A 86 -22.69 -28.76 -1.23
C ALA A 86 -21.47 -27.86 -0.88
N SER A 87 -21.59 -26.54 -0.71
CA SER A 87 -20.48 -25.62 -0.34
C SER A 87 -21.02 -24.30 0.22
N VAL A 88 -20.28 -23.47 1.00
CA VAL A 88 -20.83 -22.31 1.78
C VAL A 88 -20.05 -20.98 1.68
N ASN A 89 -20.79 -19.87 1.46
CA ASN A 89 -20.36 -18.48 1.58
C ASN A 89 -21.38 -17.67 2.44
N ASN A 90 -20.89 -16.75 3.28
CA ASN A 90 -21.59 -16.32 4.51
C ASN A 90 -22.14 -14.86 4.50
N ALA A 91 -23.40 -14.67 4.94
CA ALA A 91 -24.09 -13.40 5.15
C ALA A 91 -23.75 -12.76 6.51
N GLY A 92 -23.91 -11.44 6.64
CA GLY A 92 -23.76 -10.77 7.93
C GLY A 92 -24.62 -9.51 8.06
N THR A 93 -24.85 -9.09 9.30
CA THR A 93 -25.59 -7.87 9.66
C THR A 93 -24.74 -6.96 10.55
N ALA A 94 -25.02 -5.65 10.52
CA ALA A 94 -24.32 -4.65 11.33
C ALA A 94 -25.31 -3.70 12.02
N LEU A 95 -25.02 -3.32 13.27
CA LEU A 95 -25.71 -2.27 14.01
C LEU A 95 -24.69 -1.28 14.59
N PHE A 96 -25.02 0.01 14.57
CA PHE A 96 -24.22 1.09 15.10
C PHE A 96 -24.83 1.62 16.40
N LYS A 97 -24.10 1.51 17.52
CA LYS A 97 -24.49 2.02 18.84
C LYS A 97 -23.24 2.36 19.64
N GLU A 98 -23.33 3.29 20.60
CA GLU A 98 -22.25 3.43 21.58
C GLU A 98 -22.10 2.14 22.39
N ALA A 99 -20.88 1.85 22.86
CA ALA A 99 -20.61 0.61 23.58
C ALA A 99 -21.51 0.44 24.82
N THR A 100 -21.89 1.55 25.46
CA THR A 100 -22.77 1.63 26.63
C THR A 100 -24.26 1.44 26.30
N GLU A 101 -24.65 1.49 25.03
CA GLU A 101 -26.04 1.42 24.58
C GLU A 101 -26.41 0.07 23.94
N PHE A 102 -25.43 -0.81 23.73
CA PHE A 102 -25.71 -2.18 23.27
C PHE A 102 -26.45 -2.97 24.35
N THR A 103 -27.59 -3.55 23.99
CA THR A 103 -28.33 -4.47 24.87
C THR A 103 -27.84 -5.91 24.73
N ALA A 104 -28.26 -6.79 25.64
CA ALA A 104 -27.99 -8.22 25.55
C ALA A 104 -28.61 -8.84 24.28
N GLU A 105 -29.78 -8.33 23.86
CA GLU A 105 -30.48 -8.75 22.65
C GLU A 105 -29.71 -8.33 21.39
N ASP A 106 -29.18 -7.10 21.35
CA ASP A 106 -28.31 -6.66 20.24
C ASP A 106 -27.09 -7.56 20.12
N CYS A 107 -26.44 -7.86 21.26
CA CYS A 107 -25.26 -8.72 21.30
C CYS A 107 -25.58 -10.12 20.78
N SER A 108 -26.64 -10.73 21.29
CA SER A 108 -27.10 -12.06 20.90
C SER A 108 -27.47 -12.10 19.41
N MET A 109 -28.12 -11.06 18.89
CA MET A 109 -28.51 -11.00 17.48
C MET A 109 -27.30 -10.83 16.55
N ILE A 110 -26.34 -9.96 16.88
CA ILE A 110 -25.14 -9.72 16.06
C ILE A 110 -24.23 -10.96 16.08
N MET A 111 -23.93 -11.51 17.25
CA MET A 111 -23.09 -12.70 17.37
C MET A 111 -23.77 -13.93 16.77
N GLY A 112 -25.07 -14.10 17.03
CA GLY A 112 -25.88 -15.18 16.49
C GLY A 112 -25.89 -15.19 14.95
N THR A 113 -26.06 -14.01 14.34
CA THR A 113 -26.11 -13.86 12.88
C THR A 113 -24.72 -13.95 12.25
N ASN A 114 -23.72 -13.24 12.78
CA ASN A 114 -22.43 -13.10 12.12
C ASN A 114 -21.47 -14.25 12.42
N PHE A 115 -21.45 -14.75 13.66
CA PHE A 115 -20.48 -15.74 14.11
C PHE A 115 -21.10 -17.13 14.29
N ASP A 116 -22.15 -17.27 15.10
CA ASP A 116 -22.69 -18.60 15.43
C ASP A 116 -23.27 -19.30 14.20
N ALA A 117 -23.99 -18.56 13.34
CA ALA A 117 -24.50 -19.08 12.08
C ALA A 117 -23.36 -19.56 11.17
N SER A 118 -22.32 -18.74 11.01
CA SER A 118 -21.11 -19.05 10.21
C SER A 118 -20.45 -20.33 10.71
N TYR A 119 -20.21 -20.43 12.02
CA TYR A 119 -19.57 -21.57 12.64
C TYR A 119 -20.40 -22.85 12.45
N HIS A 120 -21.70 -22.78 12.72
CA HIS A 120 -22.59 -23.93 12.57
C HIS A 120 -22.69 -24.39 11.11
N LEU A 121 -22.79 -23.45 10.16
CA LEU A 121 -22.79 -23.79 8.73
C LEU A 121 -21.48 -24.46 8.31
N CYS A 122 -20.34 -24.03 8.84
CA CYS A 122 -19.07 -24.69 8.59
C CYS A 122 -19.06 -26.14 9.10
N GLN A 123 -19.61 -26.40 10.30
CA GLN A 123 -19.74 -27.77 10.83
C GLN A 123 -20.61 -28.65 9.93
N LEU A 124 -21.75 -28.13 9.47
CA LEU A 124 -22.66 -28.86 8.57
C LEU A 124 -22.05 -29.07 7.18
N ALA A 125 -21.25 -28.11 6.69
CA ALA A 125 -20.65 -28.15 5.37
C ALA A 125 -19.41 -29.04 5.29
N HIS A 126 -18.69 -29.25 6.40
CA HIS A 126 -17.45 -30.04 6.43
C HIS A 126 -17.56 -31.41 5.73
N PRO A 127 -18.55 -32.29 6.02
CA PRO A 127 -18.64 -33.59 5.35
C PRO A 127 -18.82 -33.48 3.83
N LEU A 128 -19.58 -32.47 3.37
CA LEU A 128 -19.85 -32.22 1.95
C LEU A 128 -18.60 -31.68 1.24
N LEU A 129 -17.93 -30.71 1.88
CA LEU A 129 -16.68 -30.12 1.38
C LEU A 129 -15.57 -31.17 1.32
N LYS A 130 -15.46 -32.04 2.32
CA LYS A 130 -14.53 -33.16 2.33
C LYS A 130 -14.82 -34.15 1.21
N ALA A 131 -16.09 -34.52 1.02
CA ALA A 131 -16.49 -35.43 -0.07
C ALA A 131 -16.21 -34.84 -1.47
N SER A 132 -16.25 -33.50 -1.62
CA SER A 132 -15.90 -32.83 -2.88
C SER A 132 -14.42 -32.98 -3.28
N GLY A 133 -13.54 -33.27 -2.30
CA GLY A 133 -12.10 -33.40 -2.50
C GLY A 133 -11.37 -32.11 -2.86
N ASN A 134 -12.03 -30.95 -2.91
CA ASN A 134 -11.42 -29.63 -3.15
C ASN A 134 -12.33 -28.51 -2.61
N GLY A 135 -12.56 -28.52 -1.29
CA GLY A 135 -13.45 -27.58 -0.62
C GLY A 135 -12.88 -26.18 -0.52
N SER A 136 -13.74 -25.16 -0.56
CA SER A 136 -13.36 -23.76 -0.33
C SER A 136 -14.44 -23.06 0.49
N ILE A 137 -14.02 -22.41 1.57
CA ILE A 137 -14.86 -21.53 2.39
C ILE A 137 -14.26 -20.13 2.32
N VAL A 138 -15.11 -19.15 2.04
CA VAL A 138 -14.75 -17.74 2.12
C VAL A 138 -15.71 -17.05 3.07
N PHE A 139 -15.18 -16.53 4.16
CA PHE A 139 -15.93 -15.71 5.10
C PHE A 139 -15.98 -14.25 4.62
N ASN A 140 -17.14 -13.62 4.75
CA ASN A 140 -17.29 -12.19 4.58
C ASN A 140 -17.10 -11.49 5.94
N SER A 141 -15.88 -11.07 6.23
CA SER A 141 -15.51 -10.33 7.43
C SER A 141 -15.74 -8.82 7.26
N SER A 142 -14.91 -7.98 7.88
CA SER A 142 -14.86 -6.54 7.72
C SER A 142 -13.51 -6.02 8.21
N ILE A 143 -13.10 -4.87 7.71
CA ILE A 143 -12.00 -4.08 8.29
C ILE A 143 -12.25 -3.79 9.79
N ALA A 144 -13.51 -3.70 10.23
CA ALA A 144 -13.88 -3.61 11.64
C ALA A 144 -13.35 -4.80 12.49
N GLY A 145 -13.08 -5.95 11.87
CA GLY A 145 -12.45 -7.11 12.52
C GLY A 145 -10.93 -7.10 12.51
N VAL A 146 -10.31 -6.06 11.92
CA VAL A 146 -8.84 -5.89 11.79
C VAL A 146 -8.36 -4.66 12.56
N ILE A 147 -9.15 -3.58 12.56
CA ILE A 147 -8.84 -2.32 13.25
C ILE A 147 -10.02 -1.87 14.12
N ALA A 148 -9.75 -0.95 15.06
CA ALA A 148 -10.77 -0.38 15.90
C ALA A 148 -11.61 0.67 15.14
N LEU A 149 -12.94 0.52 15.21
CA LEU A 149 -13.91 1.51 14.75
C LEU A 149 -14.89 1.81 15.90
N PRO A 150 -14.94 3.06 16.38
CA PRO A 150 -15.92 3.46 17.39
C PRO A 150 -17.36 3.15 16.94
N ALA A 151 -18.25 2.91 17.91
CA ALA A 151 -19.66 2.56 17.72
C ALA A 151 -19.96 1.23 17.00
N LEU A 152 -18.94 0.38 16.79
CA LEU A 152 -19.08 -0.95 16.18
C LEU A 152 -18.56 -2.09 17.08
N SER A 153 -18.43 -1.89 18.39
CA SER A 153 -17.72 -2.82 19.30
C SER A 153 -18.12 -4.30 19.14
N ILE A 154 -19.41 -4.63 19.21
CA ILE A 154 -19.91 -6.00 19.07
C ILE A 154 -19.77 -6.52 17.64
N TYR A 155 -20.05 -5.68 16.65
CA TYR A 155 -19.88 -6.03 15.25
C TYR A 155 -18.41 -6.36 14.93
N SER A 156 -17.48 -5.47 15.31
CA SER A 156 -16.04 -5.63 15.22
C SER A 156 -15.57 -6.92 15.91
N ALA A 157 -16.09 -7.20 17.11
CA ALA A 157 -15.79 -8.46 17.82
C ALA A 157 -16.25 -9.68 17.02
N SER A 158 -17.48 -9.67 16.47
CA SER A 158 -17.99 -10.78 15.64
C SER A 158 -17.13 -11.02 14.40
N LYS A 159 -16.66 -9.95 13.74
CA LYS A 159 -15.80 -10.02 12.55
C LYS A 159 -14.36 -10.43 12.88
N GLY A 160 -13.84 -9.98 14.03
CA GLY A 160 -12.57 -10.44 14.58
C GLY A 160 -12.60 -11.94 14.93
N ALA A 161 -13.70 -12.42 15.49
CA ALA A 161 -13.91 -13.84 15.78
C ALA A 161 -13.92 -14.68 14.49
N MET A 162 -14.59 -14.21 13.42
CA MET A 162 -14.52 -14.85 12.09
C MET A 162 -13.10 -14.89 11.53
N ASN A 163 -12.31 -13.83 11.71
CA ASN A 163 -10.92 -13.79 11.28
C ASN A 163 -10.06 -14.85 12.00
N GLN A 164 -10.29 -15.07 13.29
CA GLN A 164 -9.60 -16.13 14.03
C GLN A 164 -10.11 -17.53 13.62
N LEU A 165 -11.41 -17.69 13.46
CA LEU A 165 -12.01 -18.95 13.00
C LEU A 165 -11.44 -19.38 11.65
N THR A 166 -11.25 -18.43 10.73
CA THR A 166 -10.62 -18.66 9.41
C THR A 166 -9.27 -19.35 9.55
N ARG A 167 -8.40 -18.85 10.44
CA ARG A 167 -7.06 -19.43 10.67
C ARG A 167 -7.15 -20.82 11.26
N ASN A 168 -8.02 -21.03 12.24
CA ASN A 168 -8.18 -22.33 12.91
C ASN A 168 -8.68 -23.39 11.92
N LEU A 169 -9.78 -23.11 11.21
CA LEU A 169 -10.36 -24.06 10.26
C LEU A 169 -9.42 -24.34 9.07
N ALA A 170 -8.66 -23.34 8.60
CA ALA A 170 -7.64 -23.54 7.58
C ALA A 170 -6.58 -24.57 8.02
N CYS A 171 -6.12 -24.50 9.26
CA CYS A 171 -5.17 -25.46 9.82
C CYS A 171 -5.81 -26.84 10.03
N GLU A 172 -7.02 -26.89 10.61
CA GLU A 172 -7.70 -28.13 10.96
C GLU A 172 -8.12 -28.95 9.74
N TRP A 173 -8.56 -28.27 8.66
CA TRP A 173 -9.20 -28.91 7.51
C TRP A 173 -8.31 -28.99 6.26
N ALA A 174 -7.07 -28.49 6.32
CA ALA A 174 -6.09 -28.65 5.25
C ALA A 174 -5.89 -30.13 4.85
N LYS A 175 -5.89 -31.04 5.83
CA LYS A 175 -5.77 -32.50 5.61
C LYS A 175 -6.91 -33.10 4.78
N ASP A 176 -8.07 -32.43 4.76
CA ASP A 176 -9.26 -32.84 4.01
C ASP A 176 -9.35 -32.11 2.64
N ASN A 177 -8.28 -31.41 2.23
CA ASN A 177 -8.21 -30.55 1.05
C ASN A 177 -9.30 -29.46 1.02
N ILE A 178 -9.54 -28.85 2.18
CA ILE A 178 -10.45 -27.71 2.34
C ILE A 178 -9.65 -26.45 2.62
N ARG A 179 -9.84 -25.43 1.80
CA ARG A 179 -9.25 -24.10 1.99
C ARG A 179 -10.24 -23.19 2.70
N VAL A 180 -9.75 -22.39 3.64
CA VAL A 180 -10.59 -21.46 4.40
C VAL A 180 -9.92 -20.09 4.39
N ASN A 181 -10.59 -19.09 3.84
CA ASN A 181 -10.11 -17.71 3.79
C ASN A 181 -11.21 -16.75 4.24
N SER A 182 -10.82 -15.49 4.44
CA SER A 182 -11.72 -14.40 4.80
C SER A 182 -11.40 -13.17 3.98
N VAL A 183 -12.42 -12.47 3.53
CA VAL A 183 -12.31 -11.15 2.91
C VAL A 183 -12.82 -10.11 3.90
N ALA A 184 -12.10 -9.01 4.07
CA ALA A 184 -12.42 -7.93 4.98
C ALA A 184 -12.65 -6.63 4.20
N PRO A 185 -13.89 -6.36 3.73
CA PRO A 185 -14.21 -5.13 3.04
C PRO A 185 -14.21 -3.91 3.97
N TRP A 186 -13.83 -2.76 3.42
CA TRP A 186 -14.19 -1.46 3.98
C TRP A 186 -15.63 -1.08 3.59
N THR A 187 -15.99 0.19 3.73
CA THR A 187 -17.29 0.68 3.31
C THR A 187 -17.53 0.39 1.82
N ILE A 188 -18.53 -0.44 1.53
CA ILE A 188 -19.06 -0.70 0.19
C ILE A 188 -20.42 -0.04 0.06
N ARG A 189 -20.66 0.69 -1.04
CA ARG A 189 -21.93 1.38 -1.31
C ARG A 189 -23.06 0.37 -1.53
N THR A 190 -23.72 0.01 -0.45
CA THR A 190 -24.87 -0.91 -0.43
C THR A 190 -26.07 -0.17 0.15
N SER A 191 -27.28 -0.68 -0.08
CA SER A 191 -28.50 -0.11 0.52
C SER A 191 -28.44 -0.01 2.05
N LEU A 192 -27.67 -0.89 2.72
CA LEU A 192 -27.38 -0.79 4.16
C LEU A 192 -26.57 0.47 4.50
N VAL A 193 -25.51 0.76 3.74
CA VAL A 193 -24.68 1.95 3.92
C VAL A 193 -25.45 3.21 3.51
N GLU A 194 -26.25 3.14 2.46
CA GLU A 194 -27.11 4.26 2.03
C GLU A 194 -28.15 4.62 3.10
N ALA A 195 -28.73 3.64 3.79
CA ALA A 195 -29.63 3.90 4.91
C ALA A 195 -28.91 4.62 6.08
N VAL A 196 -27.63 4.32 6.32
CA VAL A 196 -26.81 5.01 7.32
C VAL A 196 -26.48 6.44 6.89
N LEU A 197 -26.34 6.69 5.58
CA LEU A 197 -26.06 8.00 4.99
C LEU A 197 -27.23 9.00 5.10
N VAL A 198 -28.46 8.54 5.35
CA VAL A 198 -29.63 9.42 5.53
C VAL A 198 -29.48 10.30 6.78
N ASN A 199 -28.68 9.87 7.77
CA ASN A 199 -28.36 10.69 8.94
C ASN A 199 -27.21 11.66 8.62
N PRO A 200 -27.40 12.99 8.72
CA PRO A 200 -26.38 13.98 8.39
C PRO A 200 -25.06 13.83 9.16
N VAL A 201 -25.15 13.43 10.44
CA VAL A 201 -23.97 13.24 11.31
C VAL A 201 -23.14 12.05 10.83
N HIS A 202 -23.80 10.95 10.46
CA HIS A 202 -23.12 9.77 9.92
C HIS A 202 -22.55 10.01 8.52
N GLY A 203 -23.24 10.81 7.70
CA GLY A 203 -22.75 11.24 6.39
C GLY A 203 -21.44 12.04 6.48
N GLU A 204 -21.36 12.99 7.42
CA GLU A 204 -20.15 13.79 7.63
C GLU A 204 -18.98 12.94 8.17
N VAL A 205 -19.25 12.02 9.10
CA VAL A 205 -18.26 11.05 9.59
C VAL A 205 -17.75 10.18 8.45
N LEU A 206 -18.64 9.66 7.60
CA LEU A 206 -18.24 8.85 6.45
C LEU A 206 -17.39 9.67 5.46
N GLY A 207 -17.75 10.92 5.18
CA GLY A 207 -16.95 11.83 4.36
C GLY A 207 -15.52 12.01 4.89
N ARG A 208 -15.37 12.20 6.21
CA ARG A 208 -14.04 12.25 6.87
C ARG A 208 -13.28 10.93 6.81
N LEU A 209 -13.97 9.80 6.88
CA LEU A 209 -13.34 8.49 6.75
C LEU A 209 -12.89 8.25 5.30
N MET A 210 -13.69 8.63 4.30
CA MET A 210 -13.33 8.50 2.89
C MET A 210 -12.16 9.39 2.51
N SER A 211 -12.02 10.60 3.08
CA SER A 211 -10.85 11.46 2.84
C SER A 211 -9.54 10.89 3.40
N ARG A 212 -9.63 9.90 4.30
CA ARG A 212 -8.49 9.15 4.84
C ARG A 212 -8.26 7.82 4.12
N THR A 213 -9.23 7.33 3.35
CA THR A 213 -9.05 6.20 2.43
C THR A 213 -8.22 6.68 1.23
N PRO A 214 -7.07 6.08 0.89
CA PRO A 214 -6.26 6.49 -0.26
C PRO A 214 -6.99 6.54 -1.61
N ILE A 215 -7.95 5.64 -1.85
CA ILE A 215 -8.80 5.65 -3.06
C ILE A 215 -9.93 6.72 -3.00
N CYS A 216 -10.11 7.42 -1.87
CA CYS A 216 -11.00 8.57 -1.69
C CYS A 216 -12.48 8.34 -2.01
N ARG A 217 -12.93 7.08 -2.08
CA ARG A 217 -14.34 6.70 -2.27
C ARG A 217 -14.65 5.38 -1.55
N PRO A 218 -15.92 5.08 -1.26
CA PRO A 218 -16.32 3.73 -0.88
C PRO A 218 -16.07 2.77 -2.06
N GLY A 219 -15.96 1.49 -1.72
CA GLY A 219 -15.99 0.47 -2.74
C GLY A 219 -17.39 0.34 -3.34
N GLU A 220 -17.49 -0.19 -4.55
CA GLU A 220 -18.75 -0.40 -5.24
C GLU A 220 -19.07 -1.91 -5.30
N PRO A 221 -20.34 -2.31 -5.06
CA PRO A 221 -20.76 -3.69 -5.31
C PRO A 221 -20.69 -4.01 -6.81
N GLU A 222 -20.85 -3.00 -7.67
CA GLU A 222 -20.68 -3.06 -9.12
C GLU A 222 -19.68 -1.95 -9.53
N PRO A 223 -18.48 -2.26 -10.08
CA PRO A 223 -18.09 -3.48 -10.79
C PRO A 223 -17.34 -4.53 -9.92
N ASN A 224 -18.05 -5.22 -9.01
CA ASN A 224 -17.60 -6.43 -8.33
C ASN A 224 -16.30 -6.34 -7.51
N GLU A 225 -16.03 -5.21 -6.83
CA GLU A 225 -14.73 -5.00 -6.15
C GLU A 225 -14.45 -6.01 -5.02
N VAL A 226 -15.49 -6.44 -4.28
CA VAL A 226 -15.37 -7.49 -3.25
C VAL A 226 -15.64 -8.88 -3.84
N SER A 227 -16.65 -9.00 -4.69
CA SER A 227 -17.09 -10.28 -5.25
C SER A 227 -16.04 -10.93 -6.15
N SER A 228 -15.27 -10.15 -6.91
CA SER A 228 -14.17 -10.68 -7.73
C SER A 228 -13.06 -11.32 -6.90
N LEU A 229 -12.70 -10.76 -5.73
CA LEU A 229 -11.72 -11.40 -4.85
C LEU A 229 -12.25 -12.72 -4.27
N VAL A 230 -13.51 -12.73 -3.85
CA VAL A 230 -14.13 -13.95 -3.30
C VAL A 230 -14.23 -15.04 -4.38
N ALA A 231 -14.65 -14.69 -5.60
CA ALA A 231 -14.68 -15.61 -6.72
C ALA A 231 -13.26 -16.15 -7.02
N PHE A 232 -12.25 -15.28 -7.04
CA PHE A 232 -10.85 -15.69 -7.19
C PHE A 232 -10.42 -16.71 -6.12
N LEU A 233 -10.76 -16.48 -4.85
CA LEU A 233 -10.44 -17.40 -3.77
C LEU A 233 -11.14 -18.77 -3.92
N CYS A 234 -12.28 -18.82 -4.62
CA CYS A 234 -12.98 -20.06 -4.95
C CYS A 234 -12.41 -20.79 -6.18
N LEU A 235 -11.67 -20.10 -7.05
CA LEU A 235 -11.08 -20.67 -8.26
C LEU A 235 -9.92 -21.64 -7.96
N PRO A 236 -9.68 -22.65 -8.81
CA PRO A 236 -8.50 -23.50 -8.69
C PRO A 236 -7.17 -22.73 -8.79
N ALA A 237 -7.17 -21.55 -9.42
CA ALA A 237 -6.03 -20.62 -9.43
C ALA A 237 -5.56 -20.21 -8.02
N ALA A 238 -6.45 -20.22 -7.01
CA ALA A 238 -6.14 -19.90 -5.62
C ALA A 238 -5.84 -21.14 -4.75
N SER A 239 -5.50 -22.28 -5.37
CA SER A 239 -5.29 -23.58 -4.70
C SER A 239 -4.24 -23.58 -3.57
N TYR A 240 -3.31 -22.61 -3.55
CA TYR A 240 -2.30 -22.47 -2.49
C TYR A 240 -2.60 -21.35 -1.48
N ILE A 241 -3.80 -20.76 -1.52
CA ILE A 241 -4.23 -19.68 -0.62
C ILE A 241 -5.23 -20.24 0.40
N THR A 242 -4.80 -20.32 1.66
CA THR A 242 -5.63 -20.70 2.81
C THR A 242 -5.16 -19.96 4.08
N GLY A 243 -6.05 -19.77 5.05
CA GLY A 243 -5.80 -19.09 6.32
C GLY A 243 -5.65 -17.57 6.23
N GLN A 244 -5.95 -16.95 5.08
CA GLN A 244 -5.75 -15.52 4.87
C GLN A 244 -6.97 -14.69 5.29
N VAL A 245 -6.71 -13.50 5.81
CA VAL A 245 -7.69 -12.41 5.96
C VAL A 245 -7.25 -11.29 5.03
N ILE A 246 -7.95 -11.10 3.91
CA ILE A 246 -7.53 -10.18 2.85
C ILE A 246 -8.40 -8.92 2.90
N CYS A 247 -7.77 -7.77 3.13
CA CYS A 247 -8.44 -6.48 3.18
C CYS A 247 -8.78 -5.97 1.76
N VAL A 248 -10.04 -5.55 1.55
CA VAL A 248 -10.50 -4.89 0.33
C VAL A 248 -11.02 -3.51 0.73
N ASP A 249 -10.11 -2.55 0.86
CA ASP A 249 -10.36 -1.35 1.66
C ASP A 249 -9.89 -0.03 1.05
N GLY A 250 -9.48 -0.06 -0.22
CA GLY A 250 -8.93 1.10 -0.91
C GLY A 250 -7.70 1.71 -0.23
N GLY A 251 -6.98 0.91 0.57
CA GLY A 251 -5.80 1.31 1.33
C GLY A 251 -6.11 1.92 2.70
N TYR A 252 -7.32 1.76 3.25
CA TYR A 252 -7.65 2.36 4.54
C TYR A 252 -6.79 1.82 5.70
N THR A 253 -6.47 0.51 5.68
CA THR A 253 -5.65 -0.12 6.75
C THR A 253 -4.16 0.13 6.62
N ILE A 254 -3.69 0.67 5.50
CA ILE A 254 -2.29 1.10 5.37
C ILE A 254 -2.16 2.52 5.93
N ASN A 255 -1.41 2.68 7.03
CA ASN A 255 -1.16 3.97 7.66
C ASN A 255 -0.27 4.85 6.75
N GLY A 256 -0.89 5.64 5.89
CA GLY A 256 -0.24 6.71 5.13
C GLY A 256 -0.77 8.08 5.57
N SER A 257 0.10 9.09 5.62
CA SER A 257 -0.32 10.49 5.73
C SER A 257 -0.03 11.19 4.41
N VAL A 258 -1.04 11.87 3.86
CA VAL A 258 -0.85 12.74 2.69
C VAL A 258 -0.35 14.09 3.19
N CYS A 259 0.77 14.54 2.64
CA CYS A 259 1.36 15.84 2.94
C CYS A 259 1.89 16.44 1.64
N ASP A 260 1.31 17.55 1.21
CA ASP A 260 1.94 18.43 0.23
C ASP A 260 3.15 19.08 0.89
N LEU A 261 4.34 18.79 0.38
CA LEU A 261 5.59 19.29 0.93
C LEU A 261 5.79 20.78 0.67
N LEU A 262 5.08 21.42 -0.26
CA LEU A 262 5.13 22.88 -0.40
C LEU A 262 4.34 23.60 0.71
N SER A 263 3.37 22.92 1.32
CA SER A 263 2.55 23.48 2.39
C SER A 263 3.21 23.31 3.75
N ARG A 264 3.69 24.42 4.34
CA ARG A 264 4.30 24.42 5.68
C ARG A 264 3.37 23.85 6.76
N ALA A 265 2.10 24.26 6.75
CA ALA A 265 1.10 23.79 7.73
C ALA A 265 0.86 22.28 7.63
N GLN A 266 0.90 21.71 6.42
CA GLN A 266 0.78 20.25 6.26
C GLN A 266 2.02 19.51 6.79
N ARG A 267 3.23 20.07 6.62
CA ARG A 267 4.46 19.51 7.21
C ARG A 267 4.40 19.48 8.74
N GLU A 268 3.85 20.53 9.36
CA GLU A 268 3.64 20.62 10.81
C GLU A 268 2.64 19.56 11.28
N LYS A 269 1.47 19.47 10.64
CA LYS A 269 0.45 18.45 10.93
C LYS A 269 0.96 17.01 10.73
N LEU A 270 1.79 16.78 9.72
CA LEU A 270 2.46 15.49 9.53
C LEU A 270 3.31 15.13 10.75
N MET A 271 4.08 16.08 11.26
CA MET A 271 4.97 15.85 12.41
C MET A 271 4.21 15.72 13.73
N GLU A 272 3.08 16.41 13.91
CA GLU A 272 2.14 16.15 15.01
C GLU A 272 1.60 14.72 14.96
N THR A 273 1.25 14.24 13.76
CA THR A 273 0.79 12.86 13.55
C THR A 273 1.89 11.86 13.88
N VAL A 274 3.12 12.10 13.40
CA VAL A 274 4.31 11.29 13.73
C VAL A 274 4.56 11.25 15.24
N ALA A 275 4.46 12.39 15.93
CA ALA A 275 4.62 12.48 17.37
C ALA A 275 3.56 11.65 18.11
N SER A 276 2.31 11.73 17.69
CA SER A 276 1.21 10.95 18.26
C SER A 276 1.39 9.44 18.02
N VAL A 277 1.70 9.04 16.78
CA VAL A 277 1.83 7.63 16.39
C VAL A 277 3.03 6.95 17.03
N PHE A 278 4.15 7.66 17.20
CA PHE A 278 5.39 7.10 17.75
C PHE A 278 5.68 7.52 19.19
N ASN A 279 4.67 7.98 19.93
CA ASN A 279 4.78 8.38 21.34
C ASN A 279 5.95 9.36 21.58
N GLY A 280 6.08 10.34 20.69
CA GLY A 280 7.10 11.39 20.74
C GLY A 280 8.52 10.94 20.40
N LYS A 281 8.73 9.73 19.86
CA LYS A 281 10.07 9.23 19.50
C LYS A 281 10.16 8.83 18.03
N LEU A 282 11.07 9.44 17.29
CA LEU A 282 11.35 9.10 15.91
C LEU A 282 12.80 8.62 15.81
N TYR A 283 13.05 7.42 15.30
CA TYR A 283 14.43 6.90 15.18
C TYR A 283 15.05 7.23 13.81
N ILE A 284 14.23 7.25 12.76
CA ILE A 284 14.71 7.34 11.37
C ILE A 284 13.86 8.36 10.62
N LEU A 285 14.51 9.32 9.95
CA LEU A 285 13.89 10.24 9.00
C LEU A 285 14.58 10.10 7.63
N VAL A 286 13.85 9.62 6.62
CA VAL A 286 14.35 9.55 5.24
C VAL A 286 13.68 10.61 4.38
N ASN A 287 14.44 11.65 4.01
CA ASN A 287 13.99 12.71 3.12
C ASN A 287 14.21 12.26 1.66
N ASN A 288 13.22 11.54 1.12
CA ASN A 288 13.27 10.97 -0.23
C ASN A 288 12.54 11.80 -1.30
N ALA A 289 11.49 12.54 -0.91
CA ALA A 289 10.65 13.25 -1.86
C ALA A 289 11.44 14.27 -2.68
N ALA A 290 11.12 14.34 -3.98
CA ALA A 290 11.74 15.30 -4.88
C ALA A 290 10.82 15.66 -6.06
N ALA A 291 10.91 16.91 -6.49
CA ALA A 291 10.45 17.38 -7.80
C ALA A 291 11.67 17.53 -8.72
N ALA A 292 11.53 17.08 -9.97
CA ALA A 292 12.55 17.23 -11.01
C ALA A 292 11.88 17.82 -12.25
N ILE A 293 12.38 18.97 -12.69
CA ILE A 293 11.95 19.66 -13.91
C ILE A 293 13.18 19.78 -14.80
N ALA A 294 13.06 19.34 -16.05
CA ALA A 294 14.11 19.43 -17.05
C ALA A 294 13.74 20.50 -18.08
N LYS A 295 14.53 21.58 -18.14
CA LYS A 295 14.37 22.73 -19.05
C LYS A 295 15.72 23.36 -19.34
N GLU A 296 15.86 24.06 -20.45
CA GLU A 296 17.05 24.89 -20.65
C GLU A 296 17.15 25.97 -19.57
N ALA A 297 18.37 26.40 -19.23
CA ALA A 297 18.58 27.35 -18.14
C ALA A 297 17.80 28.67 -18.33
N THR A 298 17.59 29.07 -19.59
CA THR A 298 16.84 30.28 -19.99
C THR A 298 15.33 30.12 -19.92
N GLU A 299 14.81 28.90 -19.75
CA GLU A 299 13.37 28.58 -19.79
C GLU A 299 12.76 28.33 -18.40
N PHE A 300 13.59 28.28 -17.35
CA PHE A 300 13.10 28.11 -15.99
C PHE A 300 12.34 29.35 -15.51
N THR A 301 11.15 29.12 -14.97
CA THR A 301 10.32 30.17 -14.35
C THR A 301 10.57 30.26 -12.84
N ALA A 302 10.07 31.34 -12.23
CA ALA A 302 10.07 31.48 -10.77
C ALA A 302 9.25 30.36 -10.09
N GLU A 303 8.18 29.89 -10.72
CA GLU A 303 7.34 28.79 -10.22
C GLU A 303 8.07 27.45 -10.29
N ASP A 304 8.82 27.19 -11.36
CA ASP A 304 9.67 25.99 -11.45
C ASP A 304 10.71 25.98 -10.32
N CYS A 305 11.35 27.13 -10.08
CA CYS A 305 12.32 27.29 -9.00
C CYS A 305 11.66 27.10 -7.62
N HIS A 306 10.50 27.71 -7.39
CA HIS A 306 9.73 27.54 -6.15
C HIS A 306 9.38 26.06 -5.90
N THR A 307 8.90 25.37 -6.94
CA THR A 307 8.51 23.96 -6.85
C THR A 307 9.71 23.06 -6.54
N VAL A 308 10.81 23.21 -7.29
CA VAL A 308 12.00 22.37 -7.12
C VAL A 308 12.70 22.65 -5.79
N MET A 309 12.93 23.92 -5.45
CA MET A 309 13.64 24.29 -4.21
C MET A 309 12.76 24.08 -2.97
N GLY A 310 11.47 24.39 -3.07
CA GLY A 310 10.49 24.17 -2.01
C GLY A 310 10.38 22.70 -1.64
N THR A 311 10.29 21.82 -2.64
CA THR A 311 10.17 20.37 -2.42
C THR A 311 11.50 19.75 -1.99
N ASN A 312 12.59 20.00 -2.72
CA ASN A 312 13.83 19.22 -2.58
C ASN A 312 14.73 19.71 -1.43
N PHE A 313 14.60 20.98 -1.05
CA PHE A 313 15.47 21.60 -0.07
C PHE A 313 14.68 22.13 1.14
N GLU A 314 13.78 23.09 0.93
CA GLU A 314 13.09 23.77 2.04
C GLU A 314 12.27 22.78 2.87
N ALA A 315 11.46 21.94 2.22
CA ALA A 315 10.64 20.96 2.91
C ALA A 315 11.50 19.94 3.68
N SER A 316 12.55 19.43 3.05
CA SER A 316 13.46 18.46 3.68
C SER A 316 14.16 19.05 4.90
N TYR A 317 14.60 20.31 4.83
CA TYR A 317 15.21 21.01 5.95
C TYR A 317 14.19 21.27 7.07
N HIS A 318 13.00 21.77 6.73
CA HIS A 318 11.95 22.03 7.71
C HIS A 318 11.48 20.76 8.42
N LEU A 319 11.33 19.64 7.71
CA LEU A 319 11.01 18.34 8.32
C LEU A 319 12.09 17.87 9.28
N CYS A 320 13.37 18.15 9.02
CA CYS A 320 14.44 17.87 9.99
C CYS A 320 14.28 18.74 11.24
N GLN A 321 13.95 20.03 11.11
CA GLN A 321 13.72 20.92 12.25
C GLN A 321 12.55 20.44 13.12
N LEU A 322 11.42 20.10 12.49
CA LEU A 322 10.25 19.56 13.19
C LEU A 322 10.51 18.18 13.79
N GLY A 323 11.31 17.35 13.12
CA GLY A 323 11.65 16.00 13.56
C GLY A 323 12.70 15.95 14.68
N TYR A 324 13.52 17.00 14.84
CA TYR A 324 14.64 17.04 15.77
C TYR A 324 14.27 16.70 17.23
N PRO A 325 13.19 17.25 17.83
CA PRO A 325 12.80 16.89 19.20
C PRO A 325 12.54 15.39 19.37
N PHE A 326 11.91 14.76 18.37
CA PHE A 326 11.58 13.33 18.40
C PHE A 326 12.79 12.44 18.13
N LEU A 327 13.68 12.87 17.24
CA LEU A 327 14.98 12.23 16.97
C LEU A 327 15.87 12.26 18.21
N LYS A 328 15.94 13.40 18.90
CA LYS A 328 16.65 13.54 20.16
C LYS A 328 16.05 12.67 21.26
N ALA A 329 14.72 12.64 21.39
CA ALA A 329 14.01 11.82 22.37
C ALA A 329 14.20 10.30 22.15
N SER A 330 14.57 9.88 20.94
CA SER A 330 14.89 8.48 20.61
C SER A 330 16.24 8.02 21.17
N GLY A 331 17.16 8.95 21.43
CA GLY A 331 18.52 8.68 21.90
C GLY A 331 19.48 8.11 20.86
N ASN A 332 19.04 7.81 19.63
CA ASN A 332 19.88 7.35 18.51
C ASN A 332 19.19 7.64 17.17
N GLY A 333 19.10 8.92 16.81
CA GLY A 333 18.43 9.36 15.60
C GLY A 333 19.28 9.14 14.33
N SER A 334 18.64 8.86 13.21
CA SER A 334 19.28 8.79 11.90
C SER A 334 18.48 9.52 10.84
N ILE A 335 19.14 10.41 10.11
CA ILE A 335 18.58 11.16 9.00
C ILE A 335 19.31 10.73 7.72
N VAL A 336 18.54 10.38 6.69
CA VAL A 336 19.09 10.09 5.37
C VAL A 336 18.42 10.96 4.33
N PHE A 337 19.21 11.75 3.60
CA PHE A 337 18.73 12.50 2.45
C PHE A 337 18.97 11.72 1.17
N ILE A 338 17.96 11.64 0.31
CA ILE A 338 18.13 11.15 -1.05
C ILE A 338 18.45 12.36 -1.95
N SER A 339 19.68 12.34 -2.45
CA SER A 339 20.23 13.34 -3.36
C SER A 339 20.24 12.79 -4.79
N SER A 340 21.15 13.28 -5.63
CA SER A 340 21.37 12.78 -6.98
C SER A 340 22.82 13.03 -7.36
N VAL A 341 23.38 12.17 -8.19
CA VAL A 341 24.66 12.46 -8.86
C VAL A 341 24.57 13.75 -9.68
N ALA A 342 23.39 14.16 -10.14
CA ALA A 342 23.17 15.48 -10.77
C ALA A 342 23.57 16.68 -9.87
N GLY A 343 23.62 16.49 -8.54
CA GLY A 343 24.13 17.50 -7.60
C GLY A 343 25.66 17.50 -7.45
N LEU A 344 26.36 16.60 -8.14
CA LEU A 344 27.82 16.44 -8.08
C LEU A 344 28.52 16.77 -9.39
N ILE A 345 27.80 16.63 -10.51
CA ILE A 345 28.29 16.85 -11.87
C ILE A 345 27.31 17.75 -12.62
N ALA A 346 27.77 18.39 -13.69
CA ALA A 346 26.91 19.17 -14.56
C ALA A 346 26.09 18.25 -15.48
N ILE A 347 24.77 18.41 -15.48
CA ILE A 347 23.86 17.77 -16.44
C ILE A 347 23.07 18.89 -17.13
N PRO A 348 23.20 19.04 -18.46
CA PRO A 348 22.40 19.99 -19.23
C PRO A 348 20.92 19.77 -18.96
N THR A 349 20.14 20.85 -18.99
CA THR A 349 18.69 20.88 -18.69
C THR A 349 18.26 20.62 -17.24
N SER A 350 19.19 20.34 -16.31
CA SER A 350 18.85 20.00 -14.91
C SER A 350 19.35 21.01 -13.88
N SER A 351 19.61 22.27 -14.28
CA SER A 351 20.29 23.28 -13.45
C SER A 351 19.62 23.50 -12.09
N MET A 352 18.31 23.70 -12.02
CA MET A 352 17.59 23.91 -10.75
C MET A 352 17.54 22.63 -9.90
N TYR A 353 17.33 21.47 -10.52
CA TYR A 353 17.34 20.19 -9.82
C TYR A 353 18.72 19.88 -9.21
N ALA A 354 19.78 20.04 -10.02
CA ALA A 354 21.17 19.91 -9.61
C ALA A 354 21.52 20.87 -8.48
N ALA A 355 21.11 22.14 -8.59
CA ALA A 355 21.32 23.15 -7.55
C ALA A 355 20.69 22.72 -6.21
N SER A 356 19.43 22.23 -6.23
CA SER A 356 18.72 21.74 -5.05
C SER A 356 19.42 20.57 -4.32
N LYS A 357 20.25 19.83 -5.07
CA LYS A 357 21.00 18.66 -4.61
C LYS A 357 22.51 18.93 -4.48
N GLY A 358 22.97 20.15 -4.75
CA GLY A 358 24.37 20.49 -4.99
C GLY A 358 25.29 20.39 -3.77
N ARG A 359 26.60 20.59 -3.98
CA ARG A 359 27.61 20.84 -2.94
C ARG A 359 28.30 22.19 -3.20
N HIS A 360 28.43 23.04 -2.18
CA HIS A 360 29.34 24.20 -2.26
C HIS A 360 30.77 23.77 -1.93
N ALA A 361 31.72 24.10 -2.79
CA ALA A 361 33.14 23.90 -2.53
C ALA A 361 33.68 25.07 -1.70
N PHE A 362 34.29 24.76 -0.55
CA PHE A 362 34.89 25.75 0.37
C PHE A 362 36.06 26.56 -0.26
N ALA A 363 36.64 26.07 -1.36
CA ALA A 363 37.82 26.69 -1.98
C ALA A 363 37.53 28.05 -2.64
N GLU A 364 36.29 28.34 -3.04
CA GLU A 364 35.94 29.62 -3.70
C GLU A 364 35.65 30.77 -2.70
N GLN A 365 35.54 30.49 -1.40
CA GLN A 365 35.30 31.54 -0.39
C GLN A 365 36.52 32.44 -0.13
N GLN A 366 37.77 31.96 -0.34
CA GLN A 366 38.95 32.79 -0.06
C GLN A 366 39.13 33.95 -1.05
N GLN A 367 38.52 33.90 -2.24
CA GLN A 367 38.54 35.04 -3.18
C GLN A 367 37.46 36.09 -2.87
N LEU A 368 36.35 35.70 -2.22
CA LEU A 368 35.24 36.60 -1.90
C LEU A 368 35.45 37.44 -0.62
N VAL A 369 36.34 37.02 0.28
CA VAL A 369 36.64 37.74 1.54
C VAL A 369 37.49 39.01 1.34
N LYS A 370 37.98 39.28 0.11
CA LYS A 370 38.81 40.47 -0.18
C LYS A 370 38.05 41.71 -0.69
N MET A 371 36.72 41.67 -0.84
CA MET A 371 35.95 42.86 -1.26
C MET A 371 35.28 43.54 -0.07
N LYS A 372 35.84 44.67 0.37
CA LYS A 372 35.15 45.65 1.22
C LYS A 372 34.10 46.38 0.37
N SER A 373 32.81 46.12 0.57
CA SER A 373 31.79 47.15 0.34
C SER A 373 30.48 46.83 1.07
N SER A 374 30.07 47.79 1.88
CA SER A 374 28.88 47.87 2.70
C SER A 374 27.58 47.98 1.90
N ASN A 375 27.17 46.89 1.23
CA ASN A 375 25.81 46.67 0.71
C ASN A 375 25.58 45.17 0.50
N PHE A 376 25.32 44.45 1.58
CA PHE A 376 25.07 42.99 1.55
C PHE A 376 23.60 42.68 1.90
N PRO A 377 22.62 42.85 0.97
CA PRO A 377 21.31 42.24 1.12
C PRO A 377 21.25 40.89 0.39
N SER A 378 20.79 39.84 1.09
CA SER A 378 20.28 38.54 0.56
C SER A 378 21.24 37.40 0.14
N MET A 379 22.55 37.48 0.39
CA MET A 379 23.43 36.30 0.34
C MET A 379 23.04 35.32 1.47
N LEU A 380 22.66 34.06 1.30
CA LEU A 380 22.70 33.09 0.20
C LEU A 380 21.36 32.30 0.21
N ARG A 381 20.53 32.41 -0.83
CA ARG A 381 19.45 31.45 -1.09
C ARG A 381 19.98 30.31 -1.97
N THR A 382 20.97 29.56 -1.50
CA THR A 382 21.52 28.42 -2.25
C THR A 382 21.22 27.13 -1.49
N GLY A 383 20.29 26.34 -2.01
CA GLY A 383 19.75 25.16 -1.34
C GLY A 383 20.49 23.88 -1.75
N ALA A 384 21.51 23.50 -0.99
CA ALA A 384 22.33 22.32 -1.25
C ALA A 384 22.13 21.25 -0.17
N ILE A 385 21.32 20.22 -0.43
CA ILE A 385 21.03 19.18 0.58
C ILE A 385 22.28 18.41 1.04
N ASN A 386 23.29 18.30 0.17
CA ASN A 386 24.57 17.66 0.50
C ASN A 386 25.33 18.48 1.55
N GLN A 387 25.20 19.82 1.54
CA GLN A 387 25.82 20.68 2.54
C GLN A 387 25.04 20.67 3.85
N VAL A 388 23.70 20.69 3.77
CA VAL A 388 22.83 20.54 4.96
C VAL A 388 23.18 19.28 5.74
N THR A 389 23.36 18.16 5.06
CA THR A 389 23.72 16.88 5.69
C THR A 389 24.96 17.00 6.57
N LYS A 390 26.00 17.70 6.10
CA LYS A 390 27.24 17.91 6.87
C LYS A 390 27.02 18.82 8.06
N ASN A 391 26.27 19.90 7.87
CA ASN A 391 25.96 20.83 8.94
C ASN A 391 25.18 20.12 10.05
N LEU A 392 24.12 19.37 9.70
CA LEU A 392 23.34 18.59 10.67
C LEU A 392 24.18 17.53 11.37
N ALA A 393 25.06 16.84 10.63
CA ALA A 393 26.00 15.90 11.23
C ALA A 393 26.92 16.57 12.26
N CYS A 394 27.46 17.75 11.97
CA CYS A 394 28.28 18.50 12.93
C CYS A 394 27.45 19.00 14.13
N GLU A 395 26.26 19.53 13.88
CA GLU A 395 25.44 20.19 14.89
C GLU A 395 24.74 19.22 15.85
N TRP A 396 24.27 18.08 15.34
CA TRP A 396 23.35 17.19 16.07
C TRP A 396 23.99 15.88 16.55
N THR A 397 25.27 15.62 16.22
CA THR A 397 26.00 14.46 16.78
C THR A 397 26.07 14.51 18.32
N LYS A 398 26.08 15.71 18.92
CA LYS A 398 26.02 15.89 20.39
C LYS A 398 24.76 15.28 21.03
N ASP A 399 23.69 15.12 20.25
CA ASP A 399 22.43 14.51 20.67
C ASP A 399 22.27 13.07 20.13
N ASN A 400 23.38 12.46 19.68
CA ASN A 400 23.43 11.14 19.04
C ASN A 400 22.52 11.01 17.80
N ILE A 401 22.44 12.09 17.01
CA ILE A 401 21.71 12.10 15.73
C ILE A 401 22.73 12.12 14.59
N ARG A 402 22.64 11.14 13.71
CA ARG A 402 23.49 11.01 12.52
C ARG A 402 22.76 11.51 11.29
N ALA A 403 23.47 12.12 10.35
CA ALA A 403 22.91 12.57 9.09
C ALA A 403 23.81 12.16 7.92
N ASN A 404 23.26 11.47 6.93
CA ASN A 404 24.00 11.05 5.73
C ASN A 404 23.20 11.33 4.46
N THR A 405 23.89 11.36 3.32
CA THR A 405 23.29 11.52 1.99
C THR A 405 23.60 10.30 1.13
N VAL A 406 22.59 9.82 0.40
CA VAL A 406 22.76 8.85 -0.69
C VAL A 406 22.48 9.55 -2.02
N ALA A 407 23.43 9.50 -2.95
CA ALA A 407 23.35 10.11 -4.27
C ALA A 407 23.25 9.01 -5.36
N PRO A 408 22.04 8.54 -5.69
CA PRO A 408 21.87 7.57 -6.76
C PRO A 408 22.07 8.18 -8.15
N TRP A 409 22.50 7.33 -9.09
CA TRP A 409 22.33 7.57 -10.53
C TRP A 409 20.97 7.06 -11.00
N ILE A 410 20.81 6.82 -12.30
CA ILE A 410 19.57 6.32 -12.89
C ILE A 410 19.20 4.98 -12.26
N ILE A 411 18.04 4.96 -11.62
CA ILE A 411 17.43 3.77 -11.01
C ILE A 411 16.20 3.37 -11.80
N LYS A 412 16.10 2.08 -12.14
CA LYS A 412 14.93 1.53 -12.84
C LYS A 412 13.73 1.47 -11.88
N THR A 413 12.78 2.39 -12.04
CA THR A 413 11.53 2.43 -11.26
C THR A 413 10.32 2.09 -12.14
N SER A 414 9.15 1.83 -11.55
CA SER A 414 7.92 1.43 -12.25
C SER A 414 7.19 2.57 -12.98
N LYS A 415 7.66 3.82 -12.87
CA LYS A 415 7.12 4.93 -13.66
C LYS A 415 7.64 4.83 -15.10
N PRO A 416 6.80 5.13 -16.11
CA PRO A 416 7.20 5.07 -17.51
C PRO A 416 8.37 6.03 -17.75
N GLU A 417 9.32 5.60 -18.58
CA GLU A 417 10.43 6.39 -19.12
C GLU A 417 9.87 7.60 -19.89
N SER A 418 9.52 8.69 -19.21
CA SER A 418 8.76 9.80 -19.82
C SER A 418 9.51 11.14 -19.82
N ALA A 419 10.83 11.15 -19.94
CA ALA A 419 11.56 12.42 -20.08
C ALA A 419 12.89 12.33 -20.84
N THR A 420 13.29 11.15 -21.33
CA THR A 420 14.64 10.96 -21.91
C THR A 420 14.54 10.11 -23.15
N SER A 421 15.08 10.59 -24.27
CA SER A 421 15.14 9.79 -25.51
C SER A 421 15.95 8.51 -25.26
N LYS A 422 15.56 7.43 -25.93
CA LYS A 422 16.27 6.14 -25.87
C LYS A 422 17.77 6.30 -26.14
N GLU A 423 18.14 7.14 -27.11
CA GLU A 423 19.53 7.47 -27.43
C GLU A 423 20.29 8.10 -26.26
N ARG A 424 19.67 9.05 -25.53
CA ARG A 424 20.29 9.71 -24.38
C ARG A 424 20.41 8.75 -23.19
N PHE A 425 19.43 7.88 -23.00
CA PHE A 425 19.49 6.81 -22.00
C PHE A 425 20.61 5.80 -22.31
N ASP A 426 20.68 5.30 -23.55
CA ASP A 426 21.70 4.35 -24.00
C ASP A 426 23.11 4.97 -23.93
N GLY A 427 23.24 6.26 -24.25
CA GLY A 427 24.48 7.03 -24.10
C GLY A 427 24.94 7.18 -22.64
N TRP A 428 24.02 7.30 -21.68
CA TRP A 428 24.37 7.28 -20.26
C TRP A 428 24.76 5.89 -19.76
N MET A 429 24.10 4.84 -20.27
CA MET A 429 24.43 3.47 -19.91
C MET A 429 25.79 3.04 -20.44
N SER A 430 26.17 3.46 -21.66
CA SER A 430 27.50 3.18 -22.22
C SER A 430 28.64 3.82 -21.42
N GLN A 431 28.37 4.97 -20.78
CA GLN A 431 29.30 5.68 -19.91
C GLN A 431 29.24 5.22 -18.44
N THR A 432 28.29 4.36 -18.08
CA THR A 432 28.22 3.80 -16.73
C THR A 432 29.06 2.51 -16.70
N PRO A 433 30.07 2.36 -15.82
CA PRO A 433 30.94 1.18 -15.79
C PRO A 433 30.19 -0.15 -15.65
N LEU A 434 29.12 -0.20 -14.85
CA LEU A 434 28.27 -1.39 -14.74
C LEU A 434 27.30 -1.59 -15.92
N SER A 435 27.26 -0.64 -16.87
CA SER A 435 26.48 -0.67 -18.12
C SER A 435 25.00 -1.03 -17.96
N ARG A 436 24.41 -0.65 -16.83
CA ARG A 436 22.99 -0.85 -16.51
C ARG A 436 22.52 0.22 -15.53
N PRO A 437 21.21 0.50 -15.47
CA PRO A 437 20.66 1.29 -14.38
C PRO A 437 20.74 0.51 -13.07
N GLY A 438 20.77 1.26 -11.96
CA GLY A 438 20.62 0.69 -10.63
C GLY A 438 19.20 0.16 -10.40
N LYS A 439 19.04 -0.71 -9.41
CA LYS A 439 17.75 -1.22 -8.95
C LYS A 439 17.36 -0.53 -7.64
N PRO A 440 16.05 -0.35 -7.34
CA PRO A 440 15.62 0.32 -6.11
C PRO A 440 16.19 -0.30 -4.83
N ASN A 441 16.33 -1.63 -4.80
CA ASN A 441 16.89 -2.35 -3.65
C ASN A 441 18.39 -2.07 -3.42
N GLU A 442 19.15 -1.70 -4.44
CA GLU A 442 20.57 -1.36 -4.32
C GLU A 442 20.76 -0.01 -3.60
N VAL A 443 19.82 0.92 -3.78
CA VAL A 443 19.79 2.20 -3.05
C VAL A 443 19.19 2.01 -1.66
N SER A 444 18.04 1.32 -1.55
CA SER A 444 17.36 1.17 -0.25
C SER A 444 18.16 0.34 0.75
N SER A 445 18.95 -0.64 0.31
CA SER A 445 19.83 -1.42 1.19
C SER A 445 20.89 -0.54 1.86
N LEU A 446 21.48 0.42 1.13
CA LEU A 446 22.42 1.37 1.70
C LEU A 446 21.73 2.32 2.68
N VAL A 447 20.54 2.85 2.32
CA VAL A 447 19.75 3.71 3.21
C VAL A 447 19.44 2.99 4.53
N ALA A 448 19.01 1.73 4.46
CA ALA A 448 18.74 0.91 5.63
C ALA A 448 20.00 0.68 6.48
N PHE A 449 21.14 0.36 5.85
CA PHE A 449 22.43 0.22 6.53
C PHE A 449 22.83 1.50 7.29
N LEU A 450 22.70 2.68 6.66
CA LEU A 450 23.04 3.96 7.29
C LEU A 450 22.18 4.24 8.52
N CYS A 451 20.94 3.74 8.56
CA CYS A 451 20.05 3.84 9.71
C CYS A 451 20.34 2.82 10.81
N PHE A 452 21.08 1.74 10.52
CA PHE A 452 21.35 0.66 11.47
C PHE A 452 22.46 1.03 12.47
N PRO A 453 22.48 0.46 13.70
CA PRO A 453 23.57 0.69 14.67
C PRO A 453 24.97 0.32 14.14
N ALA A 454 25.07 -0.59 13.17
CA ALA A 454 26.34 -0.94 12.53
C ALA A 454 26.99 0.25 11.80
N ALA A 455 26.21 1.27 11.41
CA ALA A 455 26.71 2.51 10.82
C ALA A 455 26.88 3.64 11.86
N SER A 456 26.91 3.33 13.16
CA SER A 456 26.97 4.31 14.26
C SER A 456 28.14 5.30 14.17
N TYR A 457 29.24 4.92 13.51
CA TYR A 457 30.39 5.79 13.28
C TYR A 457 30.40 6.50 11.92
N ILE A 458 29.28 6.44 11.18
CA ILE A 458 29.12 7.02 9.84
C ILE A 458 28.12 8.18 9.92
N THR A 459 28.61 9.40 9.81
CA THR A 459 27.81 10.64 9.76
C THR A 459 28.49 11.68 8.86
N GLY A 460 27.71 12.60 8.29
CA GLY A 460 28.16 13.66 7.38
C GLY A 460 28.60 13.16 6.00
N GLN A 461 28.38 11.89 5.68
CA GLN A 461 28.85 11.29 4.44
C GLN A 461 27.88 11.53 3.28
N LEU A 462 28.46 11.68 2.08
CA LEU A 462 27.75 11.57 0.82
C LEU A 462 28.25 10.33 0.10
N ILE A 463 27.35 9.38 -0.12
CA ILE A 463 27.69 8.09 -0.72
C ILE A 463 26.96 7.96 -2.06
N CYS A 464 27.73 7.75 -3.14
CA CYS A 464 27.17 7.55 -4.47
C CYS A 464 26.75 6.09 -4.67
N VAL A 465 25.58 5.87 -5.27
CA VAL A 465 25.10 4.56 -5.71
C VAL A 465 24.79 4.66 -7.20
N ASP A 466 25.84 4.58 -8.01
CA ASP A 466 25.82 5.12 -9.38
C ASP A 466 26.44 4.19 -10.44
N GLY A 467 26.75 2.96 -10.07
CA GLY A 467 27.42 2.01 -10.97
C GLY A 467 28.79 2.47 -11.46
N GLY A 468 29.42 3.42 -10.77
CA GLY A 468 30.73 4.01 -11.10
C GLY A 468 30.68 5.26 -11.98
N PHE A 469 29.48 5.75 -12.33
CA PHE A 469 29.32 6.85 -13.28
C PHE A 469 30.02 8.15 -12.85
N SER A 470 29.90 8.56 -11.58
CA SER A 470 30.51 9.80 -11.08
C SER A 470 32.05 9.77 -11.04
N LYS A 471 32.67 8.58 -11.17
CA LYS A 471 34.13 8.41 -11.11
C LYS A 471 34.82 8.58 -12.45
N LEU A 472 34.14 8.24 -13.56
CA LEU A 472 34.70 8.41 -14.90
C LEU A 472 34.83 9.88 -15.30
N HIS A 473 33.86 10.72 -14.93
CA HIS A 473 33.85 12.16 -15.24
C HIS A 473 34.95 12.97 -14.50
N GLN A 474 35.76 12.33 -13.66
CA GLN A 474 36.89 12.95 -12.96
C GLN A 474 38.25 12.65 -13.61
N TRP A 475 38.29 11.80 -14.64
CA TRP A 475 39.53 11.43 -15.35
C TRP A 475 39.65 12.19 -16.68
N PRO A 476 40.85 12.64 -17.08
CA PRO A 476 41.04 13.30 -18.37
C PRO A 476 40.74 12.35 -19.55
N GLU A 477 40.29 12.91 -20.69
CA GLU A 477 39.74 12.17 -21.84
C GLU A 477 40.69 11.09 -22.39
N ASP A 478 42.00 11.33 -22.31
CA ASP A 478 43.06 10.41 -22.72
C ASP A 478 43.02 9.10 -21.94
N VAL A 479 42.66 9.12 -20.67
CA VAL A 479 42.59 7.92 -19.83
C VAL A 479 41.23 7.22 -19.90
N GLN A 480 40.15 7.95 -20.21
CA GLN A 480 38.84 7.35 -20.48
C GLN A 480 38.83 6.49 -21.77
N SER A 481 39.78 6.74 -22.68
CA SER A 481 39.96 6.00 -23.93
C SER A 481 40.69 4.65 -23.76
N VAL A 482 41.27 4.38 -22.59
CA VAL A 482 41.97 3.12 -22.31
C VAL A 482 40.93 2.02 -22.12
N LYS A 483 40.56 1.35 -23.22
CA LYS A 483 39.88 0.05 -23.14
C LYS A 483 40.77 -0.86 -22.30
N ALA A 484 40.35 -1.17 -21.08
CA ALA A 484 40.99 -2.21 -20.28
C ALA A 484 41.13 -3.46 -21.17
N PRO A 485 42.33 -4.06 -21.30
CA PRO A 485 42.49 -5.27 -22.08
C PRO A 485 41.56 -6.33 -21.48
N ARG A 486 40.50 -6.68 -22.21
CA ARG A 486 39.70 -7.88 -21.96
C ARG A 486 40.62 -9.06 -22.26
N ASN A 487 41.42 -9.47 -21.26
CA ASN A 487 42.12 -10.76 -21.11
C ASN A 487 43.47 -10.52 -20.40
N LEU A 488 43.49 -10.55 -19.07
CA LEU A 488 44.75 -10.70 -18.32
C LEU A 488 44.68 -11.70 -17.16
N TYR A 489 43.64 -12.55 -17.08
CA TYR A 489 43.63 -13.71 -16.19
C TYR A 489 43.05 -14.94 -16.90
N SER A 490 43.77 -15.39 -17.92
CA SER A 490 43.72 -16.78 -18.37
C SER A 490 45.11 -17.16 -18.87
N GLN A 491 46.08 -17.25 -17.95
CA GLN A 491 47.26 -18.10 -18.09
C GLN A 491 48.05 -18.13 -16.77
N ASN A 492 48.09 -19.34 -16.18
CA ASN A 492 49.08 -19.88 -15.24
C ASN A 492 49.28 -19.17 -13.88
N ILE A 493 48.60 -19.66 -12.82
CA ILE A 493 49.09 -20.57 -11.76
C ILE A 493 47.89 -21.06 -10.96
#